data_AF-A0A7J0D4Z7-F1
#
_entry.id   AF-A0A7J0D4Z7-F1
#
_cell.length_a   1.000
_cell.length_b   1.000
_cell.length_c   1.000
_cell.angle_alpha   90.00
_cell.angle_beta   90.00
_cell.angle_gamma   90.00
#
_symmetry.space_group_name_H-M   'P 1'
#
loop_
_entity.id
_entity.type
_entity.pdbx_description
1 polymer ?
#
loop_
_entity_poly.entity_id
_entity_poly.type
_entity_poly.pdbx_seq_one_letter_code
_entity_poly.pdbx_strand_id
1 'polypeptide(L)'
;MTRTRGKKPSVEPGLIPAPGGLLDWRDARHFDRWQDRPCTLCDHPTPMRSHAGEPVHKSCAETWIAALPTEARLGRFASDVQAGRRRGDDHA
;
A
#
# COMPACT_ATOMS: atom_id res chain seq x y z
N MET A 1 -16.29 3.61 -27.80
CA MET A 1 -16.73 2.85 -26.61
C MET A 1 -15.77 3.14 -25.46
N THR A 2 -15.98 4.24 -24.74
CA THR A 2 -15.13 4.65 -23.61
C THR A 2 -15.54 3.88 -22.36
N ARG A 3 -14.72 2.92 -21.93
CA ARG A 3 -15.00 2.09 -20.75
C ARG A 3 -14.77 2.94 -19.50
N THR A 4 -15.87 3.42 -18.92
CA THR A 4 -15.91 4.02 -17.57
C THR A 4 -15.40 2.98 -16.57
N ARG A 5 -14.13 3.11 -16.15
CA ARG A 5 -13.54 2.24 -15.13
C ARG A 5 -14.18 2.59 -13.79
N GLY A 6 -15.20 1.80 -13.42
CA GLY A 6 -15.92 1.90 -12.15
C GLY A 6 -14.95 2.01 -10.98
N LYS A 7 -15.15 3.06 -10.19
CA LYS A 7 -14.40 3.37 -8.96
C LYS A 7 -14.82 2.35 -7.90
N LYS A 8 -14.22 1.15 -7.94
CA LYS A 8 -14.34 0.16 -6.87
C LYS A 8 -13.83 0.80 -5.58
N PRO A 9 -14.50 0.62 -4.42
CA PRO A 9 -13.91 0.98 -3.14
C PRO A 9 -12.60 0.17 -3.02
N SER A 10 -11.46 0.87 -3.07
CA SER A 10 -10.17 0.28 -3.43
C SER A 10 -9.51 -0.52 -2.30
N VAL A 11 -10.12 -0.56 -1.12
CA VAL A 11 -9.50 -1.22 0.03
C VAL A 11 -10.52 -2.19 0.63
N GLU A 12 -10.38 -3.47 0.29
CA GLU A 12 -11.01 -4.50 1.11
C GLU A 12 -10.33 -4.47 2.50
N PRO A 13 -11.09 -4.53 3.61
CA PRO A 13 -10.54 -4.50 4.97
C PRO A 13 -9.47 -5.57 5.27
N GLY A 14 -9.37 -6.61 4.43
CA GLY A 14 -8.34 -7.65 4.51
C GLY A 14 -6.94 -7.23 4.02
N LEU A 15 -6.78 -6.00 3.53
CA LEU A 15 -5.50 -5.46 3.06
C LEU A 15 -4.73 -4.69 4.13
N ILE A 16 -5.36 -4.40 5.26
CA ILE A 16 -4.74 -3.70 6.37
C ILE A 16 -4.05 -4.77 7.22
N PRO A 17 -2.71 -4.80 7.31
CA PRO A 17 -2.04 -5.78 8.15
C PRO A 17 -2.44 -5.57 9.61
N ALA A 18 -2.50 -6.66 10.37
CA ALA A 18 -2.62 -6.60 11.83
C ALA A 18 -1.49 -5.73 12.42
N PRO A 19 -1.65 -5.13 13.60
CA PRO A 19 -0.55 -4.45 14.29
C PRO A 19 0.68 -5.37 14.40
N GLY A 20 1.82 -4.89 13.91
CA GLY A 20 3.06 -5.67 13.79
C GLY A 20 3.22 -6.49 12.51
N GLY A 21 2.21 -6.49 11.63
CA GLY A 21 2.29 -7.04 10.28
C GLY A 21 2.99 -6.08 9.32
N LEU A 22 3.74 -6.64 8.37
CA LEU A 22 4.49 -5.87 7.37
C LEU A 22 3.59 -5.49 6.19
N LEU A 23 3.79 -4.28 5.66
CA LEU A 23 3.11 -3.82 4.45
C LEU A 23 3.72 -4.46 3.21
N ASP A 24 2.89 -4.96 2.30
CA ASP A 24 3.34 -5.45 0.98
C ASP A 24 3.20 -4.33 -0.06
N TRP A 25 4.26 -3.54 -0.22
CA TRP A 25 4.41 -2.49 -1.24
C TRP A 25 5.55 -2.82 -2.21
N ARG A 26 5.63 -4.09 -2.63
CA ARG A 26 6.70 -4.56 -3.52
C ARG A 26 6.45 -4.20 -5.00
N ASP A 27 5.22 -3.84 -5.36
CA ASP A 27 4.88 -3.44 -6.73
C ASP A 27 5.49 -2.08 -7.08
N ALA A 28 5.97 -1.94 -8.32
CA ALA A 28 6.60 -0.71 -8.81
C ALA A 28 5.64 0.50 -8.79
N ARG A 29 4.31 0.28 -8.71
CA ARG A 29 3.32 1.36 -8.51
C ARG A 29 3.54 2.18 -7.25
N HIS A 30 4.19 1.60 -6.24
CA HIS A 30 4.53 2.29 -5.02
C HIS A 30 5.82 3.10 -5.12
N PHE A 31 6.60 2.97 -6.20
CA PHE A 31 7.90 3.61 -6.33
C PHE A 31 7.92 4.61 -7.49
N ASP A 32 7.82 5.88 -7.15
CA ASP A 32 7.93 7.01 -8.07
C ASP A 32 9.30 7.68 -7.92
N ARG A 33 10.27 7.11 -8.65
CA ARG A 33 11.68 7.56 -8.64
C ARG A 33 11.93 8.92 -9.28
N TRP A 34 10.94 9.49 -9.95
CA TRP A 34 11.10 10.78 -10.64
C TRP A 34 10.62 11.95 -9.79
N GLN A 35 9.81 11.68 -8.77
CA GLN A 35 9.26 12.72 -7.93
C GLN A 35 9.44 12.38 -6.45
N ASP A 36 10.57 12.75 -5.87
CA ASP A 36 10.70 12.70 -4.41
C ASP A 36 9.75 13.72 -3.78
N ARG A 37 8.92 13.25 -2.84
CA ARG A 37 7.98 14.08 -2.08
C ARG A 37 8.25 13.90 -0.58
N PRO A 38 8.02 14.91 0.26
CA PRO A 38 8.20 14.76 1.70
C PRO A 38 7.24 13.71 2.25
N CYS A 39 7.74 12.82 3.09
CA CYS A 39 6.94 11.82 3.77
C CYS A 39 5.95 12.49 4.72
N THR A 40 4.68 12.12 4.68
CA THR A 40 3.64 12.72 5.55
C THR A 40 3.80 12.40 7.05
N LEU A 41 4.72 11.50 7.42
CA LEU A 41 4.97 11.09 8.81
C LEU A 41 6.29 11.62 9.38
N CYS A 42 7.32 11.79 8.56
CA CYS A 42 8.65 12.21 9.03
C CYS A 42 9.25 13.37 8.22
N ASP A 43 8.53 13.89 7.22
CA ASP A 43 8.90 15.00 6.33
C ASP A 43 10.16 14.79 5.46
N HIS A 44 10.81 13.63 5.56
CA HIS A 44 11.98 13.30 4.75
C HIS A 44 11.56 12.93 3.31
N PRO A 45 12.38 13.26 2.30
CA PRO A 45 12.08 12.93 0.91
C PRO A 45 11.92 11.41 0.73
N THR A 46 10.88 11.02 0.00
CA THR A 46 10.60 9.63 -0.34
C THR A 46 10.13 9.48 -1.79
N PRO A 47 10.71 8.54 -2.54
CA PRO A 47 10.17 8.12 -3.83
C PRO A 47 8.96 7.19 -3.63
N MET A 48 8.68 6.76 -2.40
CA MET A 48 7.65 5.78 -2.11
C MET A 48 6.27 6.40 -1.95
N ARG A 49 5.24 5.65 -2.32
CA ARG A 49 3.82 6.00 -2.24
C ARG A 49 3.06 4.92 -1.51
N SER A 50 2.12 5.31 -0.67
CA SER A 50 1.13 4.40 -0.11
C SER A 50 0.18 3.90 -1.21
N HIS A 51 -0.65 2.91 -0.89
CA HIS A 51 -1.69 2.44 -1.79
C HIS A 51 -2.67 3.54 -2.23
N ALA A 52 -2.90 4.55 -1.39
CA ALA A 52 -3.71 5.72 -1.72
C ALA A 52 -2.96 6.81 -2.52
N GLY A 53 -1.65 6.63 -2.75
CA GLY A 53 -0.79 7.60 -3.44
C GLY A 53 -0.18 8.67 -2.52
N GLU A 54 -0.33 8.58 -1.20
CA GLU A 54 0.32 9.50 -0.26
C GLU A 54 1.83 9.22 -0.19
N PRO A 55 2.71 10.24 -0.19
CA PRO A 55 4.14 10.03 -0.05
C PRO A 55 4.48 9.62 1.37
N VAL A 56 5.00 8.40 1.52
CA VAL A 56 5.35 7.85 2.84
C VAL A 56 6.39 6.75 2.68
N HIS A 57 7.36 6.66 3.59
CA HIS A 57 8.24 5.50 3.64
C HIS A 57 7.47 4.28 4.15
N LYS A 58 7.78 3.10 3.61
CA LYS A 58 7.21 1.83 4.08
C LYS A 58 7.35 1.67 5.60
N SER A 59 8.56 1.88 6.13
CA SER A 59 8.83 1.73 7.55
C SER A 59 8.06 2.73 8.41
N CYS A 60 7.83 3.94 7.93
CA CYS A 60 7.00 4.93 8.64
C CYS A 60 5.54 4.48 8.69
N ALA A 61 5.00 3.98 7.58
CA ALA A 61 3.64 3.45 7.55
C ALA A 61 3.47 2.20 8.42
N GLU A 62 4.44 1.28 8.42
CA GLU A 62 4.46 0.11 9.31
C GLU A 62 4.52 0.51 10.78
N THR A 63 5.35 1.49 11.12
CA THR A 63 5.46 2.04 12.49
C THR A 63 4.14 2.69 12.91
N TRP A 64 3.48 3.44 12.01
CA TRP A 64 2.19 4.05 12.27
C TRP A 64 1.09 3.01 12.52
N ILE A 65 1.05 1.91 11.74
CA ILE A 65 0.11 0.80 11.96
C ILE A 65 0.36 0.10 13.30
N ALA A 66 1.63 -0.09 13.66
CA ALA A 66 2.00 -0.68 14.95
C ALA A 66 1.64 0.23 16.13
N ALA A 67 1.79 1.54 15.98
CA ALA A 67 1.49 2.53 17.02
C ALA A 67 -0.02 2.80 17.17
N LEU A 68 -0.78 2.79 16.07
CA LEU A 68 -2.20 3.18 16.02
C LEU A 68 -3.05 2.09 15.34
N PRO A 69 -3.22 0.92 15.97
CA PRO A 69 -3.95 -0.20 15.36
C PRO A 69 -5.43 0.09 15.10
N THR A 70 -6.04 0.98 15.87
CA THR A 70 -7.43 1.43 15.69
C THR A 70 -7.57 2.29 14.45
N GLU A 71 -6.69 3.26 14.24
CA GLU A 71 -6.70 4.11 13.04
C GLU A 71 -6.22 3.35 11.81
N ALA A 72 -5.34 2.37 11.97
CA ALA A 72 -4.93 1.49 10.88
C ALA A 72 -6.12 0.81 10.23
N ARG A 73 -7.10 0.38 11.03
CA ARG A 73 -8.36 -0.23 10.56
C ARG A 73 -9.23 0.70 9.71
N LEU A 74 -8.98 2.01 9.70
CA LEU A 74 -9.64 2.96 8.80
C LEU A 74 -9.10 2.90 7.37
N GLY A 75 -8.02 2.16 7.12
CA GLY A 75 -7.50 1.90 5.78
C GLY A 75 -6.66 3.04 5.20
N ARG A 76 -6.05 3.88 6.04
CA ARG A 76 -5.12 4.93 5.58
C ARG A 76 -3.90 4.35 4.87
N PHE A 77 -3.31 3.30 5.45
CA PHE A 77 -2.24 2.52 4.85
C PHE A 77 -2.69 1.07 4.71
N ALA A 78 -2.74 0.59 3.47
CA ALA A 78 -3.09 -0.78 3.14
C ALA A 78 -1.95 -1.43 2.35
N SER A 79 -1.73 -2.72 2.56
CA SER A 79 -0.92 -3.56 1.69
C SER A 79 -1.60 -3.72 0.34
N ASP A 80 -0.83 -4.04 -0.71
CA ASP A 80 -1.45 -4.46 -1.95
C ASP A 80 -2.26 -5.74 -1.74
N VAL A 81 -3.38 -5.85 -2.46
CA VAL A 81 -4.06 -7.14 -2.64
C VAL A 81 -3.02 -8.06 -3.25
N GLN A 82 -2.55 -9.05 -2.49
CA GLN A 82 -1.93 -10.22 -3.09
C GLN A 82 -3.03 -10.91 -3.89
N ALA A 83 -3.31 -10.38 -5.10
CA ALA A 83 -4.16 -11.03 -6.07
C ALA A 83 -3.53 -12.39 -6.26
N GLY A 84 -4.15 -13.40 -5.65
CA GLY A 84 -3.54 -14.69 -5.39
C GLY A 84 -2.79 -15.12 -6.62
N ARG A 85 -1.49 -15.41 -6.48
CA ARG A 85 -0.79 -16.16 -7.50
C ARG A 85 -1.59 -17.46 -7.65
N ARG A 86 -2.43 -17.55 -8.67
CA ARG A 86 -2.80 -18.84 -9.26
C ARG A 86 -1.49 -19.37 -9.81
N ARG A 87 -0.73 -20.05 -8.95
CA ARG A 87 0.40 -20.88 -9.34
C ARG A 87 -0.21 -22.01 -10.16
N GLY A 88 -0.36 -21.78 -11.46
CA GLY A 88 -0.52 -22.87 -12.41
C GLY A 88 0.83 -23.56 -12.45
N ASP A 89 1.01 -24.58 -11.61
CA ASP A 89 2.03 -25.61 -11.81
C ASP A 89 1.59 -26.42 -13.04
N ASP A 90 1.89 -25.90 -14.23
CA ASP A 90 1.90 -26.66 -15.48
C ASP A 90 3.34 -26.67 -15.98
N HIS A 91 4.17 -27.49 -15.33
CA HIS A 91 5.46 -27.89 -15.88
C HIS A 91 5.26 -29.23 -16.59
N ALA A 92 5.18 -29.15 -17.91
CA ALA A 92 5.17 -30.26 -18.85
C ALA A 92 6.46 -31.11 -18.78
#